data_AF-A0A2T2YB45-F1
#
_entry.id   AF-A0A2T2YB45-F1
#
_cell.length_a   1.000
_cell.length_b   1.000
_cell.length_c   1.000
_cell.angle_alpha   90.00
_cell.angle_beta   90.00
_cell.angle_gamma   90.00
#
_symmetry.space_group_name_H-M   'P 1'
#
loop_
_entity.id
_entity.type
_entity.pdbx_description
1 polymer ?
#
loop_
_entity_poly.entity_id
_entity_poly.type
_entity_poly.pdbx_seq_one_letter_code
_entity_poly.pdbx_strand_id
1 'polypeptide(L)'
;MHKNIDDDLIIKLQQKLDLWLKLSMLWANTYWIIGILGLTMSALATADFLKLVDSNKYQIHFNFAPVFSIISTICFGILGFANPQRRTARYIRSYRILETSKLEYLHGNLSVLGLLKKYKEAELLLNESDILESNSSIKDSKISRNDTEENESENKKFKDADL
;
A
#
# COMPACT_ATOMS: atom_id res chain seq x y z
N MET A 1 7.38 -27.34 -35.43
CA MET A 1 6.72 -27.68 -34.14
C MET A 1 7.03 -26.71 -32.99
N HIS A 2 8.10 -25.89 -33.03
CA HIS A 2 8.42 -24.93 -31.95
C HIS A 2 7.47 -23.74 -31.79
N LYS A 3 6.90 -23.23 -32.89
CA LYS A 3 6.06 -22.02 -32.88
C LYS A 3 4.88 -22.08 -31.91
N ASN A 4 4.23 -23.24 -31.77
CA ASN A 4 3.10 -23.43 -30.84
C ASN A 4 3.48 -23.35 -29.36
N ILE A 5 4.74 -23.65 -29.01
CA ILE A 5 5.21 -23.62 -27.61
C ILE A 5 5.49 -22.16 -27.20
N ASP A 6 6.08 -21.39 -28.12
CA ASP A 6 6.37 -19.97 -27.91
C ASP A 6 5.08 -19.14 -27.81
N ASP A 7 4.07 -19.46 -28.63
CA ASP A 7 2.78 -18.77 -28.62
C ASP A 7 2.02 -19.00 -27.30
N ASP A 8 2.00 -20.22 -26.76
CA ASP A 8 1.39 -20.53 -25.45
C ASP A 8 2.09 -19.79 -24.29
N LEU A 9 3.42 -19.68 -24.37
CA LEU A 9 4.21 -18.97 -23.37
C LEU A 9 3.90 -17.47 -23.38
N ILE A 10 3.80 -16.86 -24.56
CA ILE A 10 3.43 -15.43 -24.71
C ILE A 10 2.03 -15.16 -24.17
N ILE A 11 1.07 -16.06 -24.44
CA ILE A 11 -0.31 -15.95 -23.93
C ILE A 11 -0.32 -15.99 -22.40
N LYS A 12 0.40 -16.94 -21.79
CA LYS A 12 0.52 -17.02 -20.32
C LYS A 12 1.17 -15.78 -19.72
N LEU A 13 2.20 -15.25 -20.37
CA LEU A 13 2.84 -14.00 -19.93
C LEU A 13 1.86 -12.82 -20.01
N GLN A 14 1.07 -12.72 -21.07
CA GLN A 14 0.04 -11.68 -21.20
C GLN A 14 -1.04 -11.79 -20.13
N GLN A 15 -1.49 -13.01 -19.80
CA GLN A 15 -2.47 -13.22 -18.74
C GLN A 15 -1.94 -12.76 -17.37
N LYS A 16 -0.67 -13.08 -17.06
CA LYS A 16 -0.03 -12.57 -15.83
C LYS A 16 0.13 -11.06 -15.84
N LEU A 17 0.46 -10.48 -16.99
CA LEU A 17 0.61 -9.03 -17.16
C LEU A 17 -0.73 -8.31 -16.89
N ASP A 18 -1.83 -8.84 -17.42
CA ASP A 18 -3.18 -8.30 -17.18
C ASP A 18 -3.58 -8.41 -15.70
N LEU A 19 -3.22 -9.50 -15.02
CA LEU A 19 -3.41 -9.64 -13.58
C LEU A 19 -2.63 -8.57 -12.79
N TRP A 20 -1.38 -8.32 -13.13
CA TRP A 20 -0.57 -7.29 -12.47
C TRP A 20 -1.15 -5.89 -12.66
N LEU A 21 -1.65 -5.60 -13.87
CA LEU A 21 -2.28 -4.33 -14.19
C LEU A 21 -3.61 -4.18 -13.45
N LYS A 22 -4.46 -5.21 -13.43
CA LYS A 22 -5.69 -5.23 -12.63
C LYS A 22 -5.41 -5.01 -11.14
N LEU A 23 -4.39 -5.67 -10.60
CA LEU A 23 -4.03 -5.51 -9.20
C LEU A 23 -3.51 -4.09 -8.92
N SER A 24 -2.72 -3.52 -9.83
CA SER A 24 -2.26 -2.12 -9.71
C SER A 24 -3.41 -1.11 -9.70
N MET A 25 -4.43 -1.34 -10.55
CA MET A 25 -5.65 -0.54 -10.60
C MET A 25 -6.49 -0.72 -9.33
N LEU A 26 -6.57 -1.94 -8.82
CA LEU A 26 -7.28 -2.23 -7.57
C LEU A 26 -6.65 -1.45 -6.41
N TRP A 27 -5.32 -1.48 -6.26
CA TRP A 27 -4.62 -0.70 -5.24
C TRP A 27 -4.78 0.82 -5.43
N ALA A 28 -4.78 1.31 -6.68
CA ALA A 28 -5.02 2.73 -6.96
C ALA A 28 -6.45 3.15 -6.61
N ASN A 29 -7.43 2.30 -6.90
CA ASN A 29 -8.82 2.53 -6.55
C ASN A 29 -9.04 2.48 -5.04
N THR A 30 -8.41 1.53 -4.34
CA THR A 30 -8.40 1.46 -2.87
C THR A 30 -7.84 2.74 -2.26
N TYR A 31 -6.74 3.26 -2.78
CA TYR A 31 -6.17 4.54 -2.34
C TYR A 31 -7.19 5.69 -2.48
N TRP A 32 -7.83 5.82 -3.64
CA TRP A 32 -8.80 6.88 -3.90
C TRP A 32 -10.06 6.77 -3.03
N ILE A 33 -10.65 5.58 -2.95
CA ILE A 33 -11.88 5.36 -2.17
C ILE A 33 -11.61 5.61 -0.68
N ILE A 34 -10.52 5.06 -0.15
CA ILE A 34 -10.17 5.23 1.27
C ILE A 34 -9.78 6.68 1.58
N GLY A 35 -9.06 7.35 0.66
CA GLY A 35 -8.70 8.76 0.81
C GLY A 35 -9.92 9.67 0.85
N ILE A 36 -10.86 9.50 -0.09
CA ILE A 36 -12.11 10.27 -0.12
C ILE A 36 -12.94 9.98 1.12
N LEU A 37 -13.10 8.70 1.49
CA LEU A 37 -13.91 8.31 2.64
C LEU A 37 -13.30 8.80 3.97
N GLY A 38 -11.98 8.74 4.12
CA GLY A 38 -11.28 9.29 5.28
C GLY A 38 -11.46 10.80 5.42
N LEU A 39 -11.36 11.53 4.31
CA LEU A 39 -11.57 12.98 4.25
C LEU A 39 -13.02 13.37 4.54
N THR A 40 -14.00 12.70 3.93
CA THR A 40 -15.42 13.01 4.15
C THR A 40 -15.83 12.71 5.58
N MET A 41 -15.38 11.58 6.15
CA MET A 41 -15.66 11.23 7.54
C MET A 41 -14.97 12.16 8.53
N SER A 42 -13.73 12.60 8.24
CA SER A 42 -13.06 13.61 9.05
C SER A 42 -13.83 14.94 9.02
N ALA A 43 -14.26 15.38 7.83
CA ALA A 43 -15.03 16.60 7.66
C ALA A 43 -16.39 16.52 8.36
N LEU A 44 -17.10 15.38 8.28
CA LEU A 44 -18.37 15.14 8.98
C LEU A 44 -18.21 15.12 10.51
N ALA A 45 -17.07 14.62 11.02
CA ALA A 45 -16.79 14.62 12.45
C ALA A 45 -16.52 16.02 13.00
N THR A 46 -15.89 16.89 12.20
CA THR A 46 -15.56 18.28 12.59
C THR A 46 -16.66 19.28 12.28
N ALA A 47 -17.46 19.05 11.25
CA ALA A 47 -18.52 19.97 10.88
C ALA A 47 -19.67 19.82 11.86
N ASP A 48 -20.09 20.95 12.46
CA ASP A 48 -21.36 21.11 13.18
C ASP A 48 -22.61 20.82 12.28
N PHE A 49 -22.44 20.19 11.11
CA PHE A 49 -23.48 19.92 10.11
C PHE A 49 -24.63 19.05 10.64
N LEU A 50 -24.37 18.24 11.68
CA LEU A 50 -25.42 17.52 12.41
C LEU A 50 -26.36 18.46 13.17
N LYS A 51 -25.95 19.68 13.56
CA LYS A 51 -26.84 20.69 14.17
C LYS A 51 -27.86 21.27 13.19
N LEU A 52 -27.60 21.26 11.88
CA LEU A 52 -28.52 21.80 10.86
C LEU A 52 -29.59 20.80 10.43
N VAL A 53 -29.31 19.50 10.51
CA VAL A 53 -30.28 18.42 10.20
C VAL A 53 -31.24 18.15 11.36
N ASP A 54 -30.94 18.65 12.57
CA ASP A 54 -31.74 18.49 13.78
C ASP A 54 -33.00 19.38 13.83
N SER A 55 -33.29 20.13 12.76
CA SER A 55 -34.48 21.02 12.68
C SER A 55 -35.80 20.25 12.44
N ASN A 56 -35.78 18.92 12.22
CA ASN A 56 -36.99 18.14 11.93
C ASN A 56 -37.25 17.00 12.95
N LYS A 57 -37.75 17.39 14.12
CA LYS A 57 -38.83 16.76 14.90
C LYS A 57 -38.72 15.31 15.40
N TYR A 58 -37.60 14.61 15.29
CA TYR A 58 -37.38 13.33 16.00
C TYR A 58 -35.98 13.27 16.61
N GLN A 59 -35.86 13.74 17.85
CA GLN A 59 -34.65 13.63 18.66
C GLN A 59 -34.37 12.16 18.97
N ILE A 60 -33.46 11.57 18.22
CA ILE A 60 -32.66 10.45 18.69
C ILE A 60 -31.23 11.01 18.79
N HIS A 61 -30.81 11.36 20.00
CA HIS A 61 -29.47 11.88 20.32
C HIS A 61 -28.39 10.80 20.11
N PHE A 62 -28.20 10.33 18.87
CA PHE A 62 -27.03 9.51 18.51
C PHE A 62 -25.91 10.44 18.05
N ASN A 63 -24.94 10.64 18.94
CA ASN A 63 -23.71 11.36 18.62
C ASN A 63 -22.82 10.47 17.74
N PHE A 64 -22.96 10.58 16.41
CA PHE A 64 -22.19 9.78 15.44
C PHE A 64 -20.76 10.31 15.22
N ALA A 65 -20.41 11.48 15.75
CA ALA A 65 -19.08 12.08 15.62
C ALA A 65 -17.91 11.15 16.04
N PRO A 66 -17.95 10.45 17.19
CA PRO A 66 -16.90 9.49 17.57
C PRO A 66 -16.78 8.32 16.59
N VAL A 67 -17.90 7.85 16.02
CA VAL A 67 -17.90 6.75 15.04
C VAL A 67 -17.21 7.20 13.75
N PHE A 68 -17.51 8.39 13.25
CA PHE A 68 -16.86 8.95 12.05
C PHE A 68 -15.38 9.24 12.27
N SER A 69 -14.98 9.69 13.46
CA SER A 69 -13.57 9.87 13.82
C SER A 69 -12.80 8.55 13.79
N ILE A 70 -13.33 7.48 14.39
CA ILE A 70 -12.71 6.14 14.36
C ILE A 70 -12.57 5.62 12.92
N ILE A 71 -13.61 5.77 12.10
CA ILE A 71 -13.57 5.36 10.68
C ILE A 71 -12.49 6.13 9.93
N SER A 72 -12.39 7.44 10.13
CA SER A 72 -11.35 8.27 9.50
C SER A 72 -9.95 7.82 9.90
N THR A 73 -9.71 7.56 11.19
CA THR A 73 -8.43 7.03 11.68
C THR A 73 -8.08 5.68 11.04
N ILE A 74 -9.05 4.78 10.88
CA ILE A 74 -8.84 3.49 10.20
C ILE A 74 -8.46 3.72 8.74
N CYS A 75 -9.12 4.64 8.03
CA CYS A 75 -8.80 4.97 6.65
C CYS A 75 -7.37 5.49 6.49
N PHE A 76 -6.95 6.44 7.33
CA PHE A 76 -5.58 6.94 7.32
C PHE A 76 -4.56 5.90 7.77
N GLY A 77 -4.94 5.02 8.70
CA GLY A 77 -4.15 3.85 9.09
C GLY A 77 -3.89 2.92 7.90
N ILE A 78 -4.93 2.57 7.13
CA ILE A 78 -4.78 1.73 5.93
C ILE A 78 -3.90 2.44 4.89
N LEU A 79 -4.06 3.74 4.68
CA LEU A 79 -3.22 4.51 3.76
C LEU A 79 -1.73 4.49 4.18
N GLY A 80 -1.46 4.68 5.47
CA GLY A 80 -0.10 4.69 6.02
C GLY A 80 0.56 3.32 6.06
N PHE A 81 -0.15 2.28 6.48
CA PHE A 81 0.39 0.92 6.60
C PHE A 81 0.47 0.19 5.26
N ALA A 82 -0.60 0.23 4.45
CA ALA A 82 -0.64 -0.53 3.20
C ALA A 82 0.13 0.15 2.06
N ASN A 83 0.41 1.46 2.17
CA ASN A 83 1.10 2.26 1.16
C ASN A 83 0.70 1.91 -0.29
N PRO A 84 -0.61 1.95 -0.61
CA PRO A 84 -1.14 1.47 -1.89
C PRO A 84 -0.50 2.17 -3.10
N GLN A 85 -0.15 3.45 -2.97
CA GLN A 85 0.56 4.21 -4.01
C GLN A 85 1.93 3.59 -4.37
N ARG A 86 2.70 3.18 -3.36
CA ARG A 86 4.00 2.55 -3.56
C ARG A 86 3.85 1.17 -4.20
N ARG A 87 2.82 0.41 -3.80
CA ARG A 87 2.48 -0.89 -4.40
C ARG A 87 2.08 -0.74 -5.88
N THR A 88 1.18 0.18 -6.21
CA THR A 88 0.78 0.48 -7.60
C THR A 88 1.99 0.85 -8.47
N ALA A 89 2.87 1.74 -8.00
CA ALA A 89 4.05 2.16 -8.76
C ALA A 89 5.00 0.98 -9.07
N ARG A 90 5.12 0.01 -8.15
CA ARG A 90 5.92 -1.21 -8.37
C ARG A 90 5.32 -2.13 -9.43
N TYR A 91 4.01 -2.34 -9.41
CA TYR A 91 3.34 -3.11 -10.46
C TYR A 91 3.50 -2.47 -11.84
N ILE A 92 3.36 -1.14 -11.94
CA ILE A 92 3.57 -0.40 -13.19
C ILE A 92 5.02 -0.52 -13.67
N ARG A 93 6.00 -0.44 -12.76
CA ARG A 93 7.42 -0.59 -13.12
C ARG A 93 7.72 -2.00 -13.66
N SER A 94 7.21 -3.03 -12.98
CA SER A 94 7.38 -4.43 -13.38
C SER A 94 6.68 -4.72 -14.71
N TYR A 95 5.49 -4.15 -14.91
CA TYR A 95 4.75 -4.17 -16.16
C TYR A 95 5.58 -3.59 -17.32
N ARG A 96 6.15 -2.38 -17.15
CA ARG A 96 6.97 -1.74 -18.19
C ARG A 96 8.18 -2.57 -18.59
N ILE A 97 8.89 -3.17 -17.63
CA ILE A 97 10.05 -4.01 -17.90
C ILE A 97 9.65 -5.20 -18.78
N LEU A 98 8.53 -5.86 -18.47
CA LEU A 98 8.07 -7.01 -19.25
C LEU A 98 7.52 -6.60 -20.62
N GLU A 99 6.82 -5.47 -20.72
CA GLU A 99 6.30 -4.93 -21.97
C GLU A 99 7.44 -4.57 -22.94
N THR A 100 8.49 -3.89 -22.46
CA THR A 100 9.69 -3.59 -23.27
C THR A 100 10.36 -4.89 -23.73
N SER A 101 10.52 -5.87 -22.84
CA SER A 101 11.14 -7.15 -23.17
C SER A 101 10.32 -7.94 -24.21
N LYS A 102 8.98 -7.84 -24.16
CA LYS A 102 8.09 -8.45 -25.17
C LYS A 102 8.28 -7.80 -26.54
N LEU A 103 8.39 -6.48 -26.61
CA LEU A 103 8.64 -5.77 -27.87
C LEU A 103 10.00 -6.16 -28.47
N GLU A 104 11.04 -6.29 -27.63
CA GLU A 104 12.36 -6.75 -28.07
C GLU A 104 12.33 -8.20 -28.60
N TYR A 105 11.54 -9.06 -27.98
CA TYR A 105 11.31 -10.43 -28.45
C TYR A 105 10.60 -10.45 -29.81
N LEU A 106 9.54 -9.65 -29.99
CA LEU A 106 8.80 -9.57 -31.26
C LEU A 106 9.64 -9.04 -32.42
N HIS A 107 10.61 -8.18 -32.14
CA HIS A 107 11.57 -7.70 -33.14
C HIS A 107 12.75 -8.66 -33.38
N GLY A 108 12.78 -9.82 -32.71
CA GLY A 108 13.84 -10.81 -32.85
C GLY A 108 15.16 -10.43 -32.18
N ASN A 109 15.20 -9.35 -31.40
CA ASN A 109 16.38 -8.89 -30.68
C ASN A 109 16.63 -9.66 -29.37
N LEU A 110 15.64 -10.42 -28.91
CA LEU A 110 15.70 -11.15 -27.64
C LEU A 110 15.29 -12.62 -27.84
N SER A 111 16.05 -13.55 -27.25
CA SER A 111 15.68 -14.96 -27.24
C SER A 111 14.59 -15.25 -26.20
N VAL A 112 13.85 -16.36 -26.36
CA VAL A 112 12.84 -16.83 -25.39
C VAL A 112 13.41 -16.95 -23.98
N LEU A 113 14.67 -17.40 -23.86
CA LEU A 113 15.38 -17.53 -22.60
C LEU A 113 15.69 -16.16 -21.95
N GLY A 114 16.00 -15.15 -22.79
CA GLY A 114 16.16 -13.75 -22.35
C GLY A 114 14.85 -13.16 -21.83
N LEU A 115 13.74 -13.43 -22.52
CA LEU A 115 12.40 -12.99 -22.08
C LEU A 115 12.02 -13.58 -20.72
N LEU A 116 12.29 -14.87 -20.50
CA LEU A 116 12.00 -15.55 -19.24
C LEU A 116 12.89 -15.03 -18.09
N LYS A 117 14.15 -14.70 -18.38
CA LYS A 117 15.05 -14.05 -17.41
C LYS A 117 14.51 -12.68 -16.98
N LYS A 118 14.03 -11.88 -17.93
CA LYS A 118 13.42 -10.57 -17.66
C LYS A 118 12.09 -10.67 -16.90
N TYR A 119 11.30 -11.69 -17.21
CA TYR A 119 10.11 -12.02 -16.44
C TYR A 119 10.46 -12.35 -14.98
N LYS A 120 11.47 -13.20 -14.74
CA LYS A 120 11.91 -13.54 -13.39
C LYS A 120 12.46 -12.33 -12.63
N GLU A 121 13.16 -11.43 -13.32
CA GLU A 121 13.64 -10.15 -12.76
C GLU A 121 12.46 -9.26 -12.34
N ALA A 122 11.42 -9.14 -13.18
CA ALA A 122 10.22 -8.38 -12.85
C ALA A 122 9.42 -9.00 -11.68
N GLU A 123 9.35 -10.33 -11.60
CA GLU A 123 8.72 -11.06 -10.50
C GLU A 123 9.50 -10.88 -9.18
N LEU A 124 10.83 -10.88 -9.23
CA LEU A 124 11.67 -10.57 -8.08
C LEU A 124 11.46 -9.15 -7.57
N LEU A 125 11.31 -8.15 -8.45
CA LEU A 125 11.02 -6.77 -8.04
C LEU A 125 9.68 -6.61 -7.32
N LEU A 126 8.71 -7.48 -7.61
CA LEU A 126 7.46 -7.55 -6.86
C LEU A 126 7.68 -8.21 -5.49
N ASN A 127 8.41 -9.33 -5.46
CA ASN A 127 8.55 -10.20 -4.28
C ASN A 127 9.56 -9.70 -3.24
N GLU A 128 10.66 -9.07 -3.66
CA GLU A 128 11.71 -8.55 -2.77
C GLU A 128 11.17 -7.47 -1.82
N SER A 129 10.02 -6.88 -2.18
CA SER A 129 9.36 -5.88 -1.36
C SER A 129 8.51 -6.42 -0.21
N ASP A 130 8.07 -7.68 -0.25
CA ASP A 130 7.41 -8.33 0.90
C ASP A 130 8.43 -8.65 2.03
N ILE A 131 9.69 -8.86 1.65
CA ILE A 131 10.80 -9.17 2.57
C ILE A 131 11.39 -7.88 3.19
N LEU A 132 11.40 -6.76 2.46
CA LEU A 132 11.88 -5.49 3.01
C LEU A 132 10.82 -4.76 3.87
N GLU A 133 9.52 -4.88 3.57
CA GLU A 133 8.44 -4.35 4.42
C GLU A 133 8.37 -5.06 5.78
N SER A 134 8.60 -6.38 5.83
CA SER A 134 8.72 -7.11 7.10
C SER A 134 9.94 -6.68 7.92
N ASN A 135 11.07 -6.38 7.26
CA ASN A 135 12.29 -5.96 7.94
C ASN A 135 12.31 -4.47 8.37
N SER A 136 11.60 -3.57 7.69
CA SER A 136 11.46 -2.17 8.14
C SER A 136 10.56 -2.05 9.37
N SER A 137 9.46 -2.81 9.42
CA SER A 137 8.59 -2.91 10.62
C SER A 137 9.36 -3.39 11.87
N ILE A 138 10.31 -4.31 11.69
CA ILE A 138 11.19 -4.80 12.77
C ILE A 138 12.23 -3.74 13.21
N LYS A 139 12.68 -2.88 12.30
CA LYS A 139 13.63 -1.80 12.64
C LYS A 139 12.95 -0.66 13.39
N ASP A 140 11.76 -0.26 12.98
CA ASP A 140 11.03 0.84 13.62
C ASP A 140 10.54 0.45 15.03
N SER A 141 10.18 -0.83 15.24
CA SER A 141 9.86 -1.36 16.58
C SER A 141 11.06 -1.50 17.51
N LYS A 142 12.28 -1.65 16.99
CA LYS A 142 13.51 -1.66 17.79
C LYS A 142 13.96 -0.26 18.20
N ILE A 143 13.78 0.74 17.32
CA ILE A 143 14.11 2.14 17.63
C ILE A 143 13.18 2.66 18.75
N SER A 144 11.87 2.43 18.64
CA SER A 144 10.89 2.83 19.67
C SER A 144 11.14 2.20 21.05
N ARG A 145 11.82 1.05 21.13
CA ARG A 145 12.13 0.39 22.41
C ARG A 145 13.36 0.99 23.08
N ASN A 146 14.38 1.34 22.31
CA ASN A 146 15.61 1.96 22.83
C ASN A 146 15.35 3.36 23.39
N ASP A 147 14.47 4.13 22.76
CA ASP A 147 14.11 5.49 23.22
C ASP A 147 13.33 5.48 24.55
N THR A 148 12.70 4.35 24.89
CA THR A 148 11.97 4.19 26.16
C THR A 148 12.91 3.85 27.32
N GLU A 149 13.95 3.05 27.06
CA GLU A 149 14.93 2.65 28.08
C GLU A 149 15.91 3.78 28.44
N GLU A 150 16.27 4.64 27.48
CA GLU A 150 17.18 5.77 27.73
C GLU A 150 16.52 6.83 28.65
N ASN A 151 15.23 7.12 28.44
CA ASN A 151 14.46 8.06 29.27
C ASN A 151 14.20 7.54 30.70
N GLU A 152 14.10 6.22 30.90
CA GLU A 152 13.92 5.65 32.25
C GLU A 152 15.23 5.68 33.06
N SER A 153 16.38 5.61 32.38
CA SER A 153 17.70 5.69 33.01
C SER A 153 18.08 7.12 33.46
N GLU A 154 17.68 8.16 32.72
CA GLU A 154 17.92 9.56 33.12
C GLU A 154 17.03 9.99 34.31
N ASN A 155 15.79 9.51 34.37
CA ASN A 155 14.85 9.89 35.43
C ASN A 155 15.24 9.28 36.80
N LYS A 156 15.97 8.16 36.82
CA LYS A 156 16.54 7.61 38.06
C LYS A 156 17.69 8.45 38.59
N LYS A 157 18.55 8.96 37.70
CA LYS A 157 19.74 9.75 38.09
C LYS A 157 19.39 11.10 38.71
N PHE A 158 18.22 11.66 38.38
CA PHE A 158 17.76 12.94 38.92
C PHE A 158 17.18 12.80 40.34
N LYS A 159 16.64 11.64 40.71
CA LYS A 159 16.05 11.42 42.04
C LYS A 159 17.08 11.20 43.15
N ASP A 160 18.31 10.81 42.80
CA ASP A 160 19.38 10.55 43.77
C ASP A 160 20.25 11.80 44.06
N ALA A 161 19.93 12.95 43.45
CA ALA A 161 20.69 14.20 43.61
C ALA A 161 20.06 15.20 44.61
N ASP A 162 18.87 14.92 45.13
CA ASP A 162 18.11 15.79 46.05
C ASP A 162 18.04 15.22 47.50
N LEU A 163 18.96 14.35 47.89
CA LEU A 163 19.16 13.87 49.26
C LEU A 163 20.59 14.13 49.74
#